data_AF-A0A8J5VUT6-F1
#
_entry.id   AF-A0A8J5VUT6-F1
#
_cell.length_a   1.000
_cell.length_b   1.000
_cell.length_c   1.000
_cell.angle_alpha   90.00
_cell.angle_beta   90.00
_cell.angle_gamma   90.00
#
_symmetry.space_group_name_H-M   'P 1'
#
loop_
_entity.id
_entity.type
_entity.pdbx_description
1 polymer ?
#
loop_
_entity_poly.entity_id
_entity_poly.type
_entity_poly.pdbx_seq_one_letter_code
_entity_poly.pdbx_strand_id
1 'polypeptide(L)'
;MMFRMGLRRRAMASSALLQLLWCASVCLFLPSARAQATIFTSTIDGKEATTFSFPMFDRSLMMLKDNLTFSSNATVTQEALHITPDTGNRPEIFLANKAGRVFFPNPFVVWVSSSSNATAGGKHIASFSTVFKANLFRSNLNKNVKGEGLAFVIASRNDGEVPIGSYGGYLGLTNAYTDGNATNGFVAVELDSVKQSYDIDDNHVGLDINGVRSTTANSLTPFGIQLAPINTTNDDGSFFVWVEYNGTSRHVWVYMSKNETKPTAAVLNAPLDISTVLLGNKAFFGFSASTGQGYQLNIVRMWNMTVEKLVAAIGLLAALHIRKRRRRIGDGDNPYNTIDFRSIPGVAREFDYMELRKGTNNFDKAMKLGQGGYGVVYRATVVGEDGRSVDVAVKQFSSSSASSSTASVTAISSSSSQTVLARAAKEW
;
A
#
# COMPACT_ATOMS: atom_id res chain seq x y z
N MET A 1 53.66 20.14 -37.71
CA MET A 1 52.36 19.96 -38.39
C MET A 1 51.55 18.96 -37.57
N MET A 2 50.93 19.34 -36.45
CA MET A 2 49.57 19.90 -36.33
C MET A 2 48.51 19.13 -37.16
N PHE A 3 47.77 18.20 -36.56
CA PHE A 3 46.35 18.39 -36.17
C PHE A 3 45.77 17.19 -35.39
N ARG A 4 44.90 17.54 -34.42
CA ARG A 4 44.06 16.69 -33.56
C ARG A 4 42.79 16.21 -34.27
N MET A 5 42.25 15.07 -33.83
CA MET A 5 40.85 14.76 -33.44
C MET A 5 40.66 13.23 -33.64
N GLY A 6 40.23 12.40 -32.70
CA GLY A 6 39.47 12.62 -31.48
C GLY A 6 38.17 11.83 -31.58
N LEU A 7 38.15 10.54 -31.19
CA LEU A 7 36.92 9.82 -30.87
C LEU A 7 37.18 8.75 -29.80
N ARG A 8 37.09 9.15 -28.52
CA ARG A 8 36.84 8.22 -27.42
C ARG A 8 35.32 8.19 -27.19
N ARG A 9 34.63 7.14 -27.64
CA ARG A 9 33.31 6.80 -27.09
C ARG A 9 33.53 5.85 -25.91
N ARG A 10 33.48 6.39 -24.70
CA ARG A 10 33.26 5.60 -23.48
C ARG A 10 31.81 5.16 -23.47
N ALA A 11 31.55 3.87 -23.57
CA ALA A 11 30.29 3.30 -23.14
C ALA A 11 30.25 3.36 -21.61
N MET A 12 29.49 4.30 -21.05
CA MET A 12 29.01 4.17 -19.67
C MET A 12 27.77 3.28 -19.72
N ALA A 13 27.99 1.97 -19.62
CA ALA A 13 26.94 1.07 -19.14
C ALA A 13 26.73 1.40 -17.66
N SER A 14 25.54 1.88 -17.31
CA SER A 14 25.19 2.29 -15.96
C SER A 14 25.24 1.08 -15.02
N SER A 15 26.00 1.24 -13.93
CA SER A 15 26.18 0.30 -12.83
C SER A 15 24.92 0.03 -12.00
N ALA A 16 23.75 0.48 -12.45
CA ALA A 16 22.46 0.29 -11.77
C ALA A 16 21.79 -1.05 -12.13
N LEU A 17 22.08 -1.61 -13.32
CA LEU A 17 21.46 -2.86 -13.78
C LEU A 17 22.07 -4.13 -13.16
N LEU A 18 23.32 -4.09 -12.70
CA LEU A 18 23.96 -5.23 -12.02
C LEU A 18 23.63 -5.33 -10.52
N GLN A 19 23.15 -4.28 -9.88
CA GLN A 19 22.74 -4.33 -8.46
C GLN A 19 21.31 -4.85 -8.27
N LEU A 20 20.44 -4.74 -9.29
CA LEU A 20 19.10 -5.32 -9.30
C LEU A 20 19.09 -6.86 -9.38
N LEU A 21 20.13 -7.46 -9.99
CA LEU A 21 20.25 -8.91 -10.10
C LEU A 21 20.83 -9.58 -8.84
N TRP A 22 21.47 -8.82 -7.94
CA TRP A 22 22.08 -9.40 -6.73
C TRP A 22 21.09 -9.54 -5.56
N CYS A 23 20.04 -8.72 -5.50
CA CYS A 23 18.98 -8.87 -4.50
C CYS A 23 18.00 -10.03 -4.80
N ALA A 24 17.93 -10.51 -6.05
CA ALA A 24 17.09 -11.64 -6.41
C ALA A 24 17.72 -13.01 -6.07
N SER A 25 19.06 -13.11 -5.98
CA SER A 25 19.74 -14.39 -5.75
C SER A 25 19.94 -14.79 -4.28
N VAL A 26 19.67 -13.91 -3.30
CA VAL A 26 19.80 -14.26 -1.88
C VAL A 26 18.54 -14.94 -1.30
N CYS A 27 17.44 -14.99 -2.06
CA CYS A 27 16.19 -15.64 -1.59
C CYS A 27 16.06 -17.13 -1.93
N LEU A 28 17.02 -17.74 -2.64
CA LEU A 28 16.89 -19.13 -3.11
C LEU A 28 17.34 -20.22 -2.11
N PHE A 29 17.73 -19.86 -0.89
CA PHE A 29 18.14 -20.85 0.14
C PHE A 29 17.54 -20.57 1.53
N LEU A 30 16.30 -20.09 1.60
CA LEU A 30 15.54 -20.11 2.85
C LEU A 30 14.51 -21.26 2.82
N PRO A 31 14.57 -22.21 3.76
CA PRO A 31 13.51 -23.21 3.91
C PRO A 31 12.21 -22.49 4.29
N SER A 32 11.20 -22.58 3.41
CA SER A 32 9.79 -22.26 3.67
C SER A 32 9.54 -21.02 4.53
N ALA A 33 9.94 -19.84 4.05
CA ALA A 33 9.44 -18.58 4.61
C ALA A 33 7.95 -18.44 4.21
N ARG A 34 7.05 -18.66 5.17
CA ARG A 34 5.60 -18.51 5.05
C ARG A 34 5.25 -17.18 4.37
N ALA A 35 4.43 -17.23 3.32
CA ALA A 35 4.09 -16.13 2.42
C ALA A 35 3.30 -14.98 3.09
N GLN A 36 3.95 -14.21 3.96
CA GLN A 36 3.48 -12.89 4.38
C GLN A 36 3.97 -11.84 3.38
N ALA A 37 3.18 -10.79 3.14
CA ALA A 37 3.61 -9.64 2.34
C ALA A 37 4.96 -9.14 2.88
N THR A 38 6.04 -9.31 2.11
CA THR A 38 7.34 -8.78 2.52
C THR A 38 7.32 -7.29 2.21
N ILE A 39 6.99 -6.47 3.21
CA ILE A 39 7.01 -5.02 3.11
C ILE A 39 8.36 -4.52 3.59
N PHE A 40 9.07 -3.77 2.76
CA PHE A 40 10.30 -3.10 3.17
C PHE A 40 10.41 -1.72 2.55
N THR A 41 11.15 -0.85 3.24
CA THR A 41 11.52 0.46 2.71
C THR A 41 12.94 0.38 2.17
N SER A 42 13.16 0.91 0.98
CA SER A 42 14.48 1.00 0.34
C SER A 42 14.71 2.40 -0.23
N THR A 43 15.95 2.71 -0.64
CA THR A 43 16.26 3.92 -1.39
C THR A 43 16.52 3.54 -2.85
N ILE A 44 15.74 4.09 -3.76
CA ILE A 44 15.85 3.85 -5.22
C ILE A 44 16.08 5.21 -5.86
N ASP A 45 17.19 5.37 -6.57
CA ASP A 45 17.59 6.63 -7.21
C ASP A 45 17.56 7.85 -6.26
N GLY A 46 17.96 7.63 -5.00
CA GLY A 46 17.98 8.67 -3.96
C GLY A 46 16.62 9.01 -3.33
N LYS A 47 15.55 8.29 -3.70
CA LYS A 47 14.21 8.46 -3.14
C LYS A 47 13.86 7.27 -2.24
N GLU A 48 13.26 7.53 -1.08
CA GLU A 48 12.66 6.44 -0.29
C GLU A 48 11.50 5.81 -1.07
N ALA A 49 11.39 4.50 -1.02
CA ALA A 49 10.30 3.74 -1.63
C ALA A 49 9.85 2.61 -0.72
N THR A 50 8.55 2.33 -0.72
CA THR A 50 7.96 1.16 -0.07
C THR A 50 7.71 0.09 -1.13
N THR A 51 8.24 -1.11 -0.89
CA THR A 51 8.03 -2.28 -1.75
C THR A 51 7.24 -3.33 -0.99
N PHE A 52 6.29 -3.98 -1.67
CA PHE A 52 5.65 -5.20 -1.20
C PHE A 52 5.60 -6.25 -2.31
N SER A 53 5.61 -7.52 -1.91
CA SER A 53 5.61 -8.65 -2.83
C SER A 53 4.70 -9.77 -2.33
N PHE A 54 3.89 -10.28 -3.24
CA PHE A 54 3.08 -11.48 -3.13
C PHE A 54 3.48 -12.42 -4.28
N PRO A 55 4.48 -13.30 -4.08
CA PRO A 55 4.88 -14.27 -5.10
C PRO A 55 3.80 -15.33 -5.38
N MET A 56 2.90 -15.53 -4.41
CA MET A 56 1.71 -16.39 -4.46
C MET A 56 0.72 -15.90 -3.38
N PHE A 57 -0.52 -16.40 -3.38
CA PHE A 57 -1.57 -15.99 -2.45
C PHE A 57 -2.06 -17.16 -1.58
N ASP A 58 -1.45 -17.35 -0.41
CA ASP A 58 -1.88 -18.40 0.54
C ASP A 58 -3.14 -17.97 1.31
N ARG A 59 -4.25 -18.70 1.10
CA ARG A 59 -5.55 -18.46 1.74
C ARG A 59 -5.46 -18.35 3.26
N SER A 60 -4.60 -19.14 3.91
CA SER A 60 -4.46 -19.15 5.37
C SER A 60 -3.88 -17.84 5.93
N LEU A 61 -3.14 -17.10 5.11
CA LEU A 61 -2.46 -15.85 5.47
C LEU A 61 -3.24 -14.60 5.05
N MET A 62 -4.28 -14.75 4.21
CA MET A 62 -5.12 -13.65 3.73
C MET A 62 -6.42 -13.48 4.53
N MET A 63 -6.77 -14.42 5.40
CA MET A 63 -7.83 -14.26 6.41
C MET A 63 -7.44 -13.27 7.53
N LEU A 64 -6.18 -12.84 7.56
CA LEU A 64 -5.73 -11.71 8.38
C LEU A 64 -6.04 -10.42 7.60
N LYS A 65 -7.01 -9.63 8.09
CA LYS A 65 -7.45 -8.35 7.50
C LYS A 65 -6.31 -7.34 7.25
N ASP A 66 -5.14 -7.60 7.82
CA ASP A 66 -3.96 -6.75 7.72
C ASP A 66 -3.20 -6.89 6.39
N ASN A 67 -3.49 -7.90 5.56
CA ASN A 67 -2.75 -8.15 4.31
C ASN A 67 -3.47 -7.65 3.04
N LEU A 68 -4.76 -7.93 2.89
CA LEU A 68 -5.59 -7.50 1.75
C LEU A 68 -7.04 -7.31 2.21
N THR A 69 -7.74 -6.34 1.62
CA THR A 69 -9.18 -6.17 1.79
C THR A 69 -9.90 -6.76 0.59
N PHE A 70 -10.89 -7.63 0.85
CA PHE A 70 -11.71 -8.28 -0.15
C PHE A 70 -13.13 -7.73 -0.12
N SER A 71 -13.71 -7.55 -1.30
CA SER A 71 -15.07 -7.04 -1.47
C SER A 71 -15.91 -7.96 -2.36
N SER A 72 -17.19 -8.09 -2.01
CA SER A 72 -18.18 -8.85 -2.77
C SER A 72 -17.75 -10.30 -3.02
N ASN A 73 -17.45 -10.65 -4.27
CA ASN A 73 -17.21 -12.02 -4.70
C ASN A 73 -15.74 -12.43 -4.76
N ALA A 74 -14.83 -11.51 -4.44
CA ALA A 74 -13.41 -11.79 -4.49
C ALA A 74 -12.98 -12.77 -3.37
N THR A 75 -12.09 -13.70 -3.70
CA THR A 75 -11.59 -14.70 -2.76
C THR A 75 -10.16 -15.13 -3.07
N VAL A 76 -9.61 -15.98 -2.21
CA VAL A 76 -8.31 -16.63 -2.41
C VAL A 76 -8.54 -18.12 -2.50
N THR A 77 -8.20 -18.68 -3.65
CA THR A 77 -8.30 -20.12 -3.92
C THR A 77 -7.15 -20.54 -4.81
N GLN A 78 -6.69 -21.78 -4.65
CA GLN A 78 -5.60 -22.34 -5.48
C GLN A 78 -4.37 -21.43 -5.56
N GLU A 79 -4.01 -20.84 -4.41
CA GLU A 79 -2.84 -19.97 -4.28
C GLU A 79 -2.88 -18.68 -5.12
N ALA A 80 -4.07 -18.26 -5.55
CA ALA A 80 -4.28 -17.08 -6.38
C ALA A 80 -5.44 -16.21 -5.87
N LEU A 81 -5.42 -14.91 -6.23
CA LEU A 81 -6.58 -14.04 -6.06
C LEU A 81 -7.57 -14.32 -7.18
N HIS A 82 -8.77 -14.76 -6.82
CA HIS A 82 -9.90 -14.85 -7.73
C HIS A 82 -10.74 -13.60 -7.52
N ILE A 83 -10.67 -12.65 -8.46
CA ILE A 83 -11.38 -11.38 -8.32
C ILE A 83 -12.88 -11.56 -8.56
N THR A 84 -13.25 -12.49 -9.45
CA THR A 84 -14.61 -13.01 -9.63
C THR A 84 -14.67 -14.49 -9.23
N PRO A 85 -15.86 -15.04 -8.91
CA PRO A 85 -16.01 -16.44 -8.55
C PRO A 85 -15.51 -17.41 -9.62
N ASP A 86 -15.19 -18.62 -9.19
CA ASP A 86 -14.90 -19.76 -10.04
C ASP A 86 -15.70 -20.98 -9.53
N THR A 87 -16.51 -21.58 -10.38
CA THR A 87 -17.22 -22.84 -10.11
C THR A 87 -17.57 -23.56 -11.40
N GLY A 88 -17.37 -24.88 -11.42
CA GLY A 88 -17.86 -25.76 -12.47
C GLY A 88 -19.31 -26.21 -12.29
N ASN A 89 -19.87 -26.03 -11.08
CA ASN A 89 -21.24 -26.42 -10.76
C ASN A 89 -22.18 -25.25 -11.07
N ARG A 90 -23.02 -25.40 -12.11
CA ARG A 90 -24.02 -24.40 -12.56
C ARG A 90 -23.44 -23.00 -12.82
N PRO A 91 -22.43 -22.89 -13.70
CA PRO A 91 -21.76 -21.62 -13.95
C PRO A 91 -22.72 -20.52 -14.43
N GLU A 92 -23.82 -20.88 -15.12
CA GLU A 92 -24.87 -19.96 -15.55
C GLU A 92 -25.57 -19.21 -14.41
N ILE A 93 -25.56 -19.76 -13.19
CA ILE A 93 -26.16 -19.12 -12.01
C ILE A 93 -25.10 -18.39 -11.17
N PHE A 94 -23.96 -19.04 -10.97
CA PHE A 94 -23.00 -18.60 -9.97
C PHE A 94 -21.90 -17.71 -10.54
N LEU A 95 -21.69 -17.71 -11.86
CA LEU A 95 -20.72 -16.87 -12.54
C LEU A 95 -21.37 -15.72 -13.31
N ALA A 96 -22.68 -15.74 -13.53
CA ALA A 96 -23.35 -14.64 -14.20
C ALA A 96 -23.44 -13.39 -13.31
N ASN A 97 -23.12 -12.23 -13.91
CA ASN A 97 -23.27 -10.90 -13.32
C ASN A 97 -22.60 -10.76 -11.94
N LYS A 98 -21.35 -11.19 -11.81
CA LYS A 98 -20.57 -11.09 -10.57
C LYS A 98 -19.55 -9.97 -10.67
N ALA A 99 -19.13 -9.47 -9.51
CA ALA A 99 -18.06 -8.49 -9.42
C ALA A 99 -17.35 -8.59 -8.08
N GLY A 100 -16.07 -8.27 -8.07
CA GLY A 100 -15.26 -8.27 -6.86
C GLY A 100 -14.10 -7.30 -6.96
N ARG A 101 -13.58 -6.94 -5.79
CA ARG A 101 -12.41 -6.07 -5.64
C ARG A 101 -11.47 -6.63 -4.59
N VAL A 102 -10.18 -6.40 -4.78
CA VAL A 102 -9.14 -6.69 -3.79
C VAL A 102 -8.19 -5.51 -3.72
N PHE A 103 -7.96 -4.94 -2.54
CA PHE A 103 -7.04 -3.82 -2.34
C PHE A 103 -5.96 -4.14 -1.31
N PHE A 104 -4.78 -3.56 -1.49
CA PHE A 104 -3.83 -3.41 -0.40
C PHE A 104 -4.43 -2.48 0.68
N PRO A 105 -4.44 -2.89 1.95
CA PRO A 105 -5.30 -2.28 2.97
C PRO A 105 -4.87 -0.86 3.34
N ASN A 106 -3.58 -0.56 3.28
CA ASN A 106 -3.05 0.74 3.70
C ASN A 106 -2.86 1.66 2.48
N PRO A 107 -3.37 2.90 2.51
CA PRO A 107 -3.18 3.82 1.40
C PRO A 107 -1.78 4.46 1.44
N PHE A 108 -1.27 4.82 0.27
CA PHE A 108 0.00 5.52 0.09
C PHE A 108 -0.24 7.00 -0.15
N VAL A 109 0.63 7.86 0.38
CA VAL A 109 0.65 9.29 0.01
C VAL A 109 1.21 9.41 -1.41
N VAL A 110 0.36 9.74 -2.37
CA VAL A 110 0.71 9.76 -3.81
C VAL A 110 1.03 11.15 -4.33
N TRP A 111 0.73 12.21 -3.58
CA TRP A 111 1.27 13.54 -3.88
C TRP A 111 1.39 14.43 -2.63
N VAL A 112 2.30 15.39 -2.68
CA VAL A 112 2.44 16.46 -1.68
C VAL A 112 2.66 17.79 -2.40
N SER A 113 2.19 18.88 -1.81
CA SER A 113 2.52 20.22 -2.33
C SER A 113 4.03 20.44 -2.26
N SER A 114 4.62 20.94 -3.34
CA SER A 114 6.06 21.21 -3.42
C SER A 114 6.28 22.57 -4.07
N SER A 115 6.86 23.49 -3.31
CA SER A 115 7.26 24.82 -3.81
C SER A 115 8.60 24.79 -4.55
N SER A 116 9.37 23.70 -4.42
CA SER A 116 10.77 23.64 -4.83
C SER A 116 11.05 22.72 -6.03
N ASN A 117 10.04 22.09 -6.64
CA ASN A 117 10.24 21.30 -7.86
C ASN A 117 9.15 21.59 -8.89
N ALA A 118 9.60 22.12 -10.04
CA ALA A 118 8.83 22.52 -11.20
C ALA A 118 8.38 21.30 -12.03
N THR A 119 7.34 20.60 -11.57
CA THR A 119 6.48 19.83 -12.47
C THR A 119 5.11 20.48 -12.49
N ALA A 120 4.49 20.53 -13.68
CA ALA A 120 3.28 21.29 -13.96
C ALA A 120 2.22 21.15 -12.85
N GLY A 121 2.02 22.19 -12.02
CA GLY A 121 0.97 22.21 -10.99
C GLY A 121 1.43 22.23 -9.51
N GLY A 122 2.72 22.40 -9.20
CA GLY A 122 3.17 22.69 -7.81
C GLY A 122 3.03 21.52 -6.81
N LYS A 123 2.99 20.29 -7.34
CA LYS A 123 2.87 19.04 -6.56
C LYS A 123 4.02 18.11 -6.91
N HIS A 124 4.66 17.53 -5.89
CA HIS A 124 5.49 16.34 -6.09
C HIS A 124 4.58 15.11 -6.05
N ILE A 125 4.53 14.36 -7.15
CA ILE A 125 3.72 13.16 -7.29
C ILE A 125 4.65 11.94 -7.21
N ALA A 126 4.23 10.94 -6.44
CA ALA A 126 4.96 9.70 -6.24
C ALA A 126 5.07 8.94 -7.58
N SER A 127 6.25 8.46 -7.90
CA SER A 127 6.42 7.45 -8.95
C SER A 127 6.16 6.05 -8.39
N PHE A 128 5.65 5.14 -9.20
CA PHE A 128 5.48 3.74 -8.79
C PHE A 128 5.70 2.79 -9.96
N SER A 129 6.00 1.55 -9.61
CA SER A 129 6.00 0.42 -10.54
C SER A 129 5.29 -0.76 -9.91
N THR A 130 4.56 -1.51 -10.70
CA THR A 130 3.92 -2.76 -10.29
C THR A 130 4.06 -3.79 -11.39
N VAL A 131 4.17 -5.05 -11.00
CA VAL A 131 4.05 -6.20 -11.89
C VAL A 131 3.12 -7.22 -11.26
N PHE A 132 2.24 -7.79 -12.06
CA PHE A 132 1.35 -8.87 -11.66
C PHE A 132 1.18 -9.88 -12.78
N LYS A 133 0.88 -11.14 -12.42
CA LYS A 133 0.57 -12.21 -13.37
C LYS A 133 -0.94 -12.38 -13.38
N ALA A 134 -1.59 -11.81 -14.39
CA ALA A 134 -3.02 -11.99 -14.64
C ALA A 134 -3.25 -13.30 -15.39
N ASN A 135 -4.33 -14.00 -15.06
CA ASN A 135 -4.83 -15.12 -15.86
C ASN A 135 -6.30 -14.85 -16.18
N LEU A 136 -6.54 -14.52 -17.46
CA LEU A 136 -7.88 -14.37 -18.03
C LEU A 136 -8.11 -15.59 -18.91
N PHE A 137 -8.98 -16.50 -18.48
CA PHE A 137 -9.09 -17.84 -19.09
C PHE A 137 -10.53 -18.33 -19.19
N ARG A 138 -10.89 -18.93 -20.33
CA ARG A 138 -12.18 -19.59 -20.55
C ARG A 138 -12.12 -21.06 -20.18
N SER A 139 -12.95 -21.48 -19.24
CA SER A 139 -13.05 -22.89 -18.87
C SER A 139 -13.65 -23.73 -20.01
N ASN A 140 -13.33 -25.03 -20.02
CA ASN A 140 -13.87 -25.97 -21.01
C ASN A 140 -15.40 -26.11 -20.97
N LEU A 141 -16.05 -25.67 -19.89
CA LEU A 141 -17.49 -25.77 -19.69
C LEU A 141 -18.27 -24.67 -20.43
N ASN A 142 -17.60 -23.58 -20.84
CA ASN A 142 -18.19 -22.51 -21.65
C ASN A 142 -17.15 -21.87 -22.59
N LYS A 143 -16.83 -22.56 -23.69
CA LYS A 143 -15.75 -22.15 -24.62
C LYS A 143 -16.12 -20.98 -25.54
N ASN A 144 -17.40 -20.74 -25.75
CA ASN A 144 -17.88 -19.87 -26.82
C ASN A 144 -18.15 -18.43 -26.37
N VAL A 145 -18.08 -18.15 -25.07
CA VAL A 145 -18.36 -16.82 -24.51
C VAL A 145 -17.22 -16.42 -23.57
N LYS A 146 -16.67 -15.23 -23.78
CA LYS A 146 -15.73 -14.55 -22.87
C LYS A 146 -16.45 -13.45 -22.11
N GLY A 147 -15.89 -12.97 -21.01
CA GLY A 147 -16.54 -11.99 -20.16
C GLY A 147 -15.80 -11.76 -18.84
N GLU A 148 -15.46 -10.54 -18.43
CA GLU A 148 -15.56 -9.26 -19.15
C GLU A 148 -14.15 -8.65 -19.22
N GLY A 149 -13.49 -8.53 -18.07
CA GLY A 149 -12.10 -8.11 -17.98
C GLY A 149 -11.61 -8.04 -16.54
N LEU A 150 -10.37 -7.59 -16.39
CA LEU A 150 -9.69 -7.36 -15.13
C LEU A 150 -9.04 -5.98 -15.16
N ALA A 151 -9.14 -5.22 -14.08
CA ALA A 151 -8.52 -3.91 -13.96
C ALA A 151 -7.54 -3.85 -12.77
N PHE A 152 -6.37 -3.27 -12.98
CA PHE A 152 -5.52 -2.75 -11.89
C PHE A 152 -5.98 -1.34 -11.54
N VAL A 153 -6.24 -1.07 -10.26
CA VAL A 153 -6.98 0.13 -9.81
C VAL A 153 -6.15 0.97 -8.85
N ILE A 154 -6.16 2.28 -9.06
CA ILE A 154 -5.64 3.32 -8.16
C ILE A 154 -6.85 4.13 -7.69
N ALA A 155 -7.26 3.95 -6.44
CA ALA A 155 -8.52 4.51 -5.94
C ALA A 155 -8.32 5.46 -4.76
N SER A 156 -9.14 6.50 -4.69
CA SER A 156 -9.17 7.42 -3.53
C SER A 156 -9.78 6.78 -2.28
N ARG A 157 -10.56 5.71 -2.47
CA ARG A 157 -11.32 5.04 -1.41
C ARG A 157 -11.18 3.53 -1.54
N ASN A 158 -11.24 2.88 -0.39
CA ASN A 158 -11.42 1.45 -0.22
C ASN A 158 -12.60 1.25 0.72
N ASP A 159 -13.79 1.66 0.25
CA ASP A 159 -15.05 1.60 0.99
C ASP A 159 -15.61 0.18 1.13
N GLY A 160 -14.90 -0.82 0.58
CA GLY A 160 -15.18 -2.23 0.79
C GLY A 160 -16.37 -2.77 0.00
N GLU A 161 -17.11 -1.92 -0.71
CA GLU A 161 -18.26 -2.34 -1.52
C GLU A 161 -18.05 -2.06 -3.00
N VAL A 162 -18.48 -3.02 -3.82
CA VAL A 162 -18.59 -2.85 -5.26
C VAL A 162 -19.90 -2.12 -5.56
N PRO A 163 -19.94 -1.13 -6.47
CA PRO A 163 -21.18 -0.45 -6.81
C PRO A 163 -22.28 -1.44 -7.22
N ILE A 164 -23.52 -1.17 -6.80
CA ILE A 164 -24.66 -2.00 -7.19
C ILE A 164 -24.77 -2.01 -8.72
N GLY A 165 -24.92 -3.20 -9.31
CA GLY A 165 -25.03 -3.36 -10.75
C GLY A 165 -23.71 -3.23 -11.53
N SER A 166 -22.56 -3.26 -10.86
CA SER A 166 -21.22 -3.12 -11.46
C SER A 166 -20.69 -4.39 -12.16
N TYR A 167 -21.58 -5.19 -12.74
CA TYR A 167 -21.21 -6.38 -13.51
C TYR A 167 -21.08 -6.06 -15.01
N GLY A 168 -20.69 -7.03 -15.84
CA GLY A 168 -20.50 -6.77 -17.27
C GLY A 168 -19.31 -5.82 -17.53
N GLY A 169 -19.36 -5.04 -18.62
CA GLY A 169 -18.36 -4.02 -18.94
C GLY A 169 -18.14 -2.93 -17.88
N TYR A 170 -18.88 -2.90 -16.76
CA TYR A 170 -18.58 -2.00 -15.65
C TYR A 170 -17.38 -2.44 -14.79
N LEU A 171 -16.83 -3.64 -14.99
CA LEU A 171 -15.59 -4.16 -14.38
C LEU A 171 -15.53 -4.14 -12.84
N GLY A 172 -16.66 -4.05 -12.16
CA GLY A 172 -16.68 -3.81 -10.72
C GLY A 172 -16.24 -2.39 -10.36
N LEU A 173 -16.05 -1.46 -11.30
CA LEU A 173 -15.54 -0.09 -11.11
C LEU A 173 -16.66 0.94 -10.92
N THR A 174 -17.66 0.93 -11.80
CA THR A 174 -18.78 1.91 -11.83
C THR A 174 -20.12 1.21 -12.03
N ASN A 175 -21.18 1.93 -12.34
CA ASN A 175 -22.42 1.36 -12.83
C ASN A 175 -23.10 2.36 -13.76
N ALA A 176 -24.29 2.01 -14.26
CA ALA A 176 -25.06 2.86 -15.18
C ALA A 176 -25.33 4.30 -14.70
N TYR A 177 -25.23 4.58 -13.39
CA TYR A 177 -25.48 5.90 -12.82
C TYR A 177 -24.20 6.65 -12.46
N THR A 178 -23.13 5.95 -12.12
CA THR A 178 -21.88 6.56 -11.65
C THR A 178 -20.81 6.62 -12.71
N ASP A 179 -20.97 5.95 -13.86
CA ASP A 179 -19.93 5.89 -14.88
C ASP A 179 -19.51 7.28 -15.39
N GLY A 180 -18.20 7.53 -15.39
CA GLY A 180 -17.61 8.82 -15.77
C GLY A 180 -17.74 9.94 -14.74
N ASN A 181 -18.38 9.72 -13.59
CA ASN A 181 -18.53 10.76 -12.57
C ASN A 181 -17.18 11.09 -11.91
N ALA A 182 -16.77 12.36 -11.97
CA ALA A 182 -15.54 12.86 -11.37
C ALA A 182 -15.41 12.58 -9.86
N THR A 183 -16.53 12.37 -9.14
CA THR A 183 -16.50 12.02 -7.72
C THR A 183 -16.12 10.57 -7.45
N ASN A 184 -15.98 9.72 -8.47
CA ASN A 184 -15.54 8.32 -8.29
C ASN A 184 -14.09 8.26 -7.80
N GLY A 185 -13.24 9.14 -8.30
CA GLY A 185 -11.88 9.32 -7.80
C GLY A 185 -10.98 8.11 -7.98
N PHE A 186 -10.96 7.51 -9.18
CA PHE A 186 -10.07 6.40 -9.50
C PHE A 186 -9.49 6.49 -10.90
N VAL A 187 -8.35 5.83 -11.07
CA VAL A 187 -7.75 5.48 -12.36
C VAL A 187 -7.65 3.97 -12.42
N ALA A 188 -7.89 3.37 -13.58
CA ALA A 188 -7.68 1.95 -13.79
C ALA A 188 -6.93 1.66 -15.09
N VAL A 189 -6.12 0.61 -15.07
CA VAL A 189 -5.59 -0.04 -16.27
C VAL A 189 -6.42 -1.29 -16.48
N GLU A 190 -7.30 -1.28 -17.46
CA GLU A 190 -8.15 -2.42 -17.80
C GLU A 190 -7.47 -3.38 -18.80
N LEU A 191 -7.74 -4.66 -18.62
CA LEU A 191 -7.50 -5.74 -19.58
C LEU A 191 -8.88 -6.19 -20.05
N ASP A 192 -9.36 -5.59 -21.12
CA ASP A 192 -10.71 -5.83 -21.62
C ASP A 192 -10.72 -6.88 -22.73
N SER A 193 -11.56 -7.89 -22.50
CA SER A 193 -11.73 -9.03 -23.38
C SER A 193 -13.09 -9.02 -24.10
N VAL A 194 -13.98 -8.06 -23.86
CA VAL A 194 -15.30 -8.01 -24.51
C VAL A 194 -15.57 -6.62 -25.03
N LYS A 195 -15.80 -6.50 -26.33
CA LYS A 195 -16.16 -5.22 -26.94
C LYS A 195 -17.57 -4.78 -26.56
N GLN A 196 -17.69 -3.66 -25.86
CA GLN A 196 -18.89 -2.80 -25.83
C GLN A 196 -18.85 -1.76 -26.97
N SER A 197 -19.90 -0.93 -27.06
CA SER A 197 -20.05 0.06 -28.13
C SER A 197 -19.01 1.19 -28.10
N TYR A 198 -18.37 1.40 -26.95
CA TYR A 198 -17.34 2.42 -26.76
C TYR A 198 -15.92 1.88 -26.93
N ASP A 199 -15.74 0.57 -27.09
CA ASP A 199 -14.43 -0.06 -27.19
C ASP A 199 -13.92 -0.17 -28.61
N ILE A 200 -12.60 -0.13 -28.73
CA ILE A 200 -11.91 -0.23 -30.02
C ILE A 200 -12.04 -1.64 -30.62
N ASP A 201 -11.85 -2.67 -29.80
CA ASP A 201 -11.96 -4.09 -30.13
C ASP A 201 -12.29 -4.90 -28.87
N ASP A 202 -12.30 -6.22 -28.97
CA ASP A 202 -12.59 -7.15 -27.87
C ASP A 202 -11.31 -7.75 -27.25
N ASN A 203 -10.17 -7.07 -27.37
CA ASN A 203 -8.86 -7.54 -26.92
C ASN A 203 -7.89 -6.36 -26.76
N HIS A 204 -8.08 -5.54 -25.74
CA HIS A 204 -7.27 -4.33 -25.55
C HIS A 204 -6.84 -4.08 -24.10
N VAL A 205 -5.90 -3.15 -23.96
CA VAL A 205 -5.58 -2.49 -22.69
C VAL A 205 -6.09 -1.07 -22.75
N GLY A 206 -6.73 -0.66 -21.67
CA GLY A 206 -7.35 0.65 -21.54
C GLY A 206 -6.86 1.45 -20.34
N LEU A 207 -6.92 2.78 -20.43
CA LEU A 207 -6.69 3.72 -19.35
C LEU A 207 -8.00 4.42 -18.99
N ASP A 208 -8.58 3.96 -17.90
CA ASP A 208 -9.86 4.40 -17.37
C ASP A 208 -9.68 5.51 -16.35
N ILE A 209 -10.49 6.56 -16.48
CA ILE A 209 -10.51 7.69 -15.55
C ILE A 209 -11.95 7.90 -15.11
N ASN A 210 -12.25 7.57 -13.85
CA ASN A 210 -13.57 7.70 -13.24
C ASN A 210 -14.72 6.96 -13.94
N GLY A 211 -14.47 6.16 -14.97
CA GLY A 211 -15.45 5.39 -15.72
C GLY A 211 -14.75 4.33 -16.57
N VAL A 212 -15.53 3.39 -17.10
CA VAL A 212 -15.04 2.26 -17.91
C VAL A 212 -14.83 2.60 -19.38
N ARG A 213 -15.19 3.82 -19.78
CA ARG A 213 -14.82 4.32 -21.11
C ARG A 213 -13.39 4.84 -21.07
N SER A 214 -12.48 4.00 -21.55
CA SER A 214 -11.06 4.31 -21.70
C SER A 214 -10.79 5.67 -22.36
N THR A 215 -9.95 6.48 -21.72
CA THR A 215 -9.41 7.73 -22.28
C THR A 215 -8.30 7.49 -23.30
N THR A 216 -7.63 6.35 -23.19
CA THR A 216 -6.66 5.82 -24.16
C THR A 216 -6.77 4.31 -24.14
N ALA A 217 -6.91 3.68 -25.30
CA ALA A 217 -6.96 2.23 -25.44
C ALA A 217 -6.09 1.77 -26.60
N ASN A 218 -5.48 0.59 -26.45
CA ASN A 218 -4.61 0.00 -27.46
C ASN A 218 -4.90 -1.49 -27.62
N SER A 219 -5.14 -1.91 -28.85
CA SER A 219 -5.30 -3.33 -29.19
C SER A 219 -4.07 -4.13 -28.78
N LEU A 220 -4.30 -5.32 -28.23
CA LEU A 220 -3.25 -6.29 -27.91
C LEU A 220 -2.84 -7.14 -29.12
N THR A 221 -3.60 -7.09 -30.20
CA THR A 221 -3.38 -7.89 -31.41
C THR A 221 -1.99 -7.66 -32.04
N PRO A 222 -1.49 -6.41 -32.21
CA PRO A 222 -0.14 -6.15 -32.76
C PRO A 222 1.00 -6.71 -31.90
N PHE A 223 0.73 -7.03 -30.63
CA PHE A 223 1.69 -7.60 -29.69
C PHE A 223 1.60 -9.12 -29.61
N GLY A 224 0.74 -9.77 -30.41
CA GLY A 224 0.54 -11.22 -30.38
C GLY A 224 -0.09 -11.72 -29.08
N ILE A 225 -0.81 -10.86 -28.37
CA ILE A 225 -1.46 -11.15 -27.10
C ILE A 225 -2.97 -11.29 -27.34
N GLN A 226 -3.55 -12.36 -26.80
CA GLN A 226 -4.99 -12.61 -26.81
C GLN A 226 -5.45 -12.84 -25.38
N LEU A 227 -6.28 -11.94 -24.87
CA LEU A 227 -6.98 -12.12 -23.60
C LEU A 227 -8.05 -13.20 -23.72
N ALA A 228 -8.27 -13.94 -22.63
CA ALA A 228 -9.26 -15.00 -22.55
C ALA A 228 -9.23 -15.99 -23.73
N PRO A 229 -8.07 -16.56 -24.10
CA PRO A 229 -8.00 -17.51 -25.20
C PRO A 229 -8.84 -18.78 -24.92
N ILE A 230 -9.21 -19.50 -25.98
CA ILE A 230 -9.84 -20.82 -25.85
C ILE A 230 -8.81 -21.78 -25.27
N ASN A 231 -9.22 -22.60 -24.31
CA ASN A 231 -8.38 -23.60 -23.66
C ASN A 231 -7.72 -24.56 -24.66
N THR A 232 -6.42 -24.38 -24.85
CA THR A 232 -5.50 -25.32 -25.49
C THR A 232 -4.53 -25.94 -24.48
N THR A 233 -4.23 -25.28 -23.36
CA THR A 233 -3.39 -25.77 -22.23
C THR A 233 -3.73 -25.12 -20.87
N ASN A 234 -3.17 -25.66 -19.78
CA ASN A 234 -3.42 -25.22 -18.39
C ASN A 234 -2.89 -23.82 -18.03
N ASP A 235 -2.00 -23.22 -18.85
CA ASP A 235 -1.42 -21.90 -18.58
C ASP A 235 -1.86 -20.84 -19.62
N ASP A 236 -2.85 -21.20 -20.45
CA ASP A 236 -3.41 -20.29 -21.43
C ASP A 236 -4.06 -19.08 -20.74
N GLY A 237 -3.87 -17.91 -21.34
CA GLY A 237 -4.42 -16.66 -20.80
C GLY A 237 -3.63 -16.04 -19.65
N SER A 238 -2.51 -16.66 -19.24
CA SER A 238 -1.57 -16.09 -18.29
C SER A 238 -0.66 -15.04 -18.94
N PHE A 239 -0.63 -13.83 -18.40
CA PHE A 239 0.27 -12.75 -18.83
C PHE A 239 0.85 -11.99 -17.64
N PHE A 240 2.13 -11.65 -17.73
CA PHE A 240 2.74 -10.63 -16.88
C PHE A 240 2.35 -9.26 -17.41
N VAL A 241 1.93 -8.39 -16.49
CA VAL A 241 1.54 -7.01 -16.76
C VAL A 241 2.38 -6.11 -15.88
N TRP A 242 3.15 -5.22 -16.50
CA TRP A 242 3.91 -4.19 -15.80
C TRP A 242 3.22 -2.86 -16.01
N VAL A 243 2.96 -2.13 -14.92
CA VAL A 243 2.50 -0.75 -14.96
C VAL A 243 3.57 0.12 -14.32
N GLU A 244 4.09 1.07 -15.09
CA GLU A 244 5.07 2.05 -14.65
C GLU A 244 4.48 3.44 -14.72
N TYR A 245 4.56 4.18 -13.61
CA TYR A 245 4.08 5.55 -13.52
C TYR A 245 5.21 6.47 -13.06
N ASN A 246 5.49 7.47 -13.88
CA ASN A 246 6.45 8.51 -13.56
C ASN A 246 5.71 9.77 -13.10
N GLY A 247 5.78 10.05 -11.80
CA GLY A 247 5.12 11.22 -11.20
C GLY A 247 5.74 12.56 -11.60
N THR A 248 6.98 12.56 -12.12
CA THR A 248 7.64 13.78 -12.62
C THR A 248 7.08 14.17 -13.98
N SER A 249 7.01 13.21 -14.91
CA SER A 249 6.48 13.45 -16.26
C SER A 249 4.96 13.32 -16.35
N ARG A 250 4.27 12.87 -15.30
CA ARG A 250 2.81 12.63 -15.27
C ARG A 250 2.40 11.68 -16.39
N HIS A 251 3.00 10.49 -16.36
CA HIS A 251 2.93 9.58 -17.50
C HIS A 251 2.90 8.13 -17.03
N VAL A 252 2.06 7.32 -17.68
CA VAL A 252 1.90 5.89 -17.41
C VAL A 252 2.27 5.07 -18.65
N TRP A 253 2.96 3.96 -18.41
CA TRP A 253 3.24 2.93 -19.40
C TRP A 253 2.76 1.58 -18.91
N VAL A 254 2.17 0.81 -19.81
CA VAL A 254 1.78 -0.58 -19.56
C VAL A 254 2.54 -1.47 -20.54
N TYR A 255 3.08 -2.56 -20.03
CA TYR A 255 3.78 -3.58 -20.81
C TYR A 255 3.17 -4.94 -20.52
N MET A 256 3.10 -5.82 -21.51
CA MET A 256 2.55 -7.16 -21.33
C MET A 256 3.37 -8.22 -22.05
N SER A 257 3.53 -9.38 -21.42
CA SER A 257 4.26 -10.53 -21.98
C SER A 257 3.75 -11.84 -21.38
N LYS A 258 3.85 -12.94 -22.13
CA LYS A 258 3.62 -14.29 -21.59
C LYS A 258 4.75 -14.72 -20.65
N ASN A 259 5.95 -14.22 -20.88
CA ASN A 259 7.16 -14.59 -20.16
C ASN A 259 7.46 -13.58 -19.04
N GLU A 260 8.25 -13.98 -18.05
CA GLU A 260 8.71 -13.16 -16.91
C GLU A 260 9.70 -12.04 -17.28
N THR A 261 9.81 -11.70 -18.57
CA THR A 261 10.68 -10.64 -19.06
C THR A 261 9.83 -9.49 -19.58
N LYS A 262 10.02 -8.30 -18.99
CA LYS A 262 9.35 -7.07 -19.43
C LYS A 262 9.80 -6.71 -20.85
N PRO A 263 8.89 -6.55 -21.82
CA PRO A 263 9.25 -6.15 -23.18
C PRO A 263 9.67 -4.67 -23.21
N THR A 264 10.36 -4.27 -24.29
CA THR A 264 10.78 -2.87 -24.49
C THR A 264 9.66 -1.99 -25.04
N ALA A 265 8.72 -2.56 -25.79
CA ALA A 265 7.58 -1.84 -26.34
C ALA A 265 6.41 -1.86 -25.36
N ALA A 266 5.91 -0.68 -24.99
CA ALA A 266 4.71 -0.54 -24.19
C ALA A 266 3.47 -0.83 -25.05
N VAL A 267 2.49 -1.54 -24.48
CA VAL A 267 1.17 -1.73 -25.09
C VAL A 267 0.34 -0.45 -24.95
N LEU A 268 0.47 0.26 -23.82
CA LEU A 268 -0.18 1.54 -23.57
C LEU A 268 0.88 2.55 -23.09
N ASN A 269 0.80 3.77 -23.60
CA ASN A 269 1.74 4.85 -23.34
C ASN A 269 0.95 6.17 -23.32
N ALA A 270 0.59 6.65 -22.13
CA ALA A 270 -0.40 7.72 -22.00
C ALA A 270 -0.03 8.76 -20.93
N PRO A 271 -0.35 10.05 -21.15
CA PRO A 271 -0.26 11.06 -20.11
C PRO A 271 -1.29 10.77 -19.02
N LEU A 272 -0.90 10.92 -17.76
CA LEU A 272 -1.77 10.72 -16.62
C LEU A 272 -1.31 11.58 -15.44
N ASP A 273 -2.20 12.44 -14.95
CA ASP A 273 -1.98 13.18 -13.71
C ASP A 273 -2.91 12.67 -12.62
N ILE A 274 -2.46 11.70 -11.83
CA ILE A 274 -3.28 11.10 -10.76
C ILE A 274 -3.73 12.13 -9.71
N SER A 275 -3.03 13.28 -9.60
CA SER A 275 -3.36 14.31 -8.62
C SER A 275 -4.55 15.19 -8.99
N THR A 276 -5.04 15.10 -10.24
CA THR A 276 -6.26 15.77 -10.70
C THR A 276 -7.46 14.84 -10.75
N VAL A 277 -7.22 13.52 -10.70
CA VAL A 277 -8.28 12.49 -10.73
C VAL A 277 -8.68 12.07 -9.32
N LEU A 278 -7.71 11.84 -8.44
CA LEU A 278 -7.97 11.38 -7.08
C LEU A 278 -8.54 12.50 -6.20
N LEU A 279 -9.48 12.16 -5.31
CA LEU A 279 -10.18 13.12 -4.43
C LEU A 279 -9.29 13.63 -3.28
N GLY A 280 -8.11 13.05 -3.10
CA GLY A 280 -7.19 13.38 -2.03
C GLY A 280 -5.75 13.08 -2.41
N ASN A 281 -4.86 13.15 -1.43
CA ASN A 281 -3.44 12.90 -1.63
C ASN A 281 -2.99 11.48 -1.26
N LYS A 282 -3.96 10.62 -0.96
CA LYS A 282 -3.74 9.22 -0.62
C LYS A 282 -4.46 8.33 -1.64
N ALA A 283 -3.87 7.19 -1.96
CA ALA A 283 -4.45 6.21 -2.87
C ALA A 283 -4.28 4.79 -2.35
N PHE A 284 -5.28 3.95 -2.63
CA PHE A 284 -5.22 2.50 -2.51
C PHE A 284 -4.89 1.90 -3.87
N PHE A 285 -4.18 0.78 -3.86
CA PHE A 285 -3.86 0.00 -5.06
C PHE A 285 -4.49 -1.38 -4.95
N GLY A 286 -5.01 -1.89 -6.06
CA GLY A 286 -5.74 -3.15 -6.04
C GLY A 286 -6.18 -3.60 -7.40
N PHE A 287 -7.14 -4.52 -7.41
CA PHE A 287 -7.73 -5.12 -8.59
C PHE A 287 -9.25 -5.10 -8.50
N SER A 288 -9.89 -4.94 -9.66
CA SER A 288 -11.33 -5.06 -9.82
C SER A 288 -11.63 -5.90 -11.05
N ALA A 289 -12.69 -6.69 -11.03
CA ALA A 289 -13.14 -7.45 -12.17
C ALA A 289 -14.63 -7.74 -12.06
N SER A 290 -15.22 -8.10 -13.18
CA SER A 290 -16.60 -8.54 -13.28
C SER A 290 -16.75 -9.67 -14.28
N THR A 291 -17.91 -10.30 -14.20
CA THR A 291 -18.48 -11.15 -15.23
C THR A 291 -19.83 -10.57 -15.65
N GLY A 292 -20.30 -10.90 -16.85
CA GLY A 292 -21.61 -10.52 -17.36
C GLY A 292 -22.48 -11.75 -17.60
N GLN A 293 -23.19 -11.76 -18.73
CA GLN A 293 -23.81 -12.98 -19.25
C GLN A 293 -22.75 -13.95 -19.78
N GLY A 294 -21.64 -13.41 -20.30
CA GLY A 294 -20.39 -14.12 -20.52
C GLY A 294 -19.51 -14.09 -19.28
N TYR A 295 -18.66 -15.10 -19.13
CA TYR A 295 -17.74 -15.19 -18.00
C TYR A 295 -16.45 -15.91 -18.36
N GLN A 296 -15.38 -15.50 -17.68
CA GLN A 296 -14.06 -16.10 -17.70
C GLN A 296 -13.46 -16.00 -16.30
N LEU A 297 -12.34 -16.69 -16.08
CA LEU A 297 -11.54 -16.48 -14.88
C LEU A 297 -10.91 -15.09 -14.89
N ASN A 298 -10.97 -14.37 -13.78
CA ASN A 298 -10.25 -13.11 -13.59
C ASN A 298 -9.34 -13.27 -12.37
N ILE A 299 -8.15 -13.82 -12.60
CA ILE A 299 -7.24 -14.27 -11.55
C ILE A 299 -5.95 -13.43 -11.55
N VAL A 300 -5.44 -13.14 -10.35
CA VAL A 300 -4.08 -12.62 -10.15
C VAL A 300 -3.27 -13.65 -9.37
N ARG A 301 -2.17 -14.14 -9.94
CA ARG A 301 -1.34 -15.23 -9.37
C ARG A 301 -0.15 -14.73 -8.57
N MET A 302 0.37 -13.54 -8.90
CA MET A 302 1.36 -12.83 -8.10
C MET A 302 1.16 -11.32 -8.23
N TRP A 303 1.66 -10.56 -7.25
CA TRP A 303 1.65 -9.10 -7.27
C TRP A 303 2.86 -8.51 -6.54
N ASN A 304 3.68 -7.76 -7.27
CA ASN A 304 4.81 -7.01 -6.72
C ASN A 304 4.63 -5.53 -7.02
N MET A 305 4.90 -4.68 -6.05
CA MET A 305 4.72 -3.25 -6.20
C MET A 305 5.79 -2.48 -5.44
N THR A 306 6.23 -1.37 -6.02
CA THR A 306 7.11 -0.39 -5.40
C THR A 306 6.54 1.00 -5.62
N VAL A 307 6.38 1.75 -4.54
CA VAL A 307 5.81 3.11 -4.54
C VAL A 307 6.79 4.06 -3.87
N GLU A 308 7.11 5.17 -4.53
CA GLU A 308 7.87 6.27 -3.92
C GLU A 308 7.15 6.75 -2.65
N LYS A 309 7.92 6.82 -1.56
CA LYS A 309 7.42 7.22 -0.25
C LYS A 309 7.51 8.74 -0.11
N LEU A 310 6.36 9.39 -0.20
CA LEU A 310 6.25 10.81 0.08
C LEU A 310 5.92 11.06 1.56
N VAL A 311 6.72 11.90 2.20
CA VAL A 311 6.43 12.37 3.57
C VAL A 311 5.70 13.70 3.47
N ALA A 312 4.48 13.77 4.00
CA ALA A 312 3.75 15.03 4.06
C ALA A 312 4.56 16.05 4.88
N ALA A 313 4.86 17.21 4.28
CA ALA A 313 5.74 18.26 4.81
C ALA A 313 5.27 18.91 6.13
N ILE A 314 4.21 18.40 6.77
CA ILE A 314 3.73 18.84 8.09
C ILE A 314 4.88 18.74 9.12
N GLY A 315 5.71 17.69 9.04
CA GLY A 315 6.89 17.55 9.90
C GLY A 315 7.97 18.61 9.63
N LEU A 316 8.18 19.00 8.37
CA LEU A 316 9.21 19.98 7.99
C LEU A 316 8.79 21.41 8.29
N LEU A 317 7.51 21.78 8.07
CA LEU A 317 6.98 23.09 8.44
C LEU A 317 6.86 23.23 9.96
N ALA A 318 6.46 22.18 10.69
CA ALA A 318 6.53 22.18 12.15
C ALA A 318 7.98 22.34 12.64
N ALA A 319 8.92 21.58 12.09
CA ALA A 319 10.34 21.69 12.43
C ALA A 319 10.94 23.06 12.07
N LEU A 320 10.59 23.64 10.93
CA LEU A 320 11.03 24.98 10.51
C LEU A 320 10.37 26.08 11.34
N HIS A 321 9.10 25.93 11.71
CA HIS A 321 8.41 26.85 12.62
C HIS A 321 9.06 26.81 14.01
N ILE A 322 9.36 25.62 14.53
CA ILE A 322 10.13 25.43 15.78
C ILE A 322 11.53 26.05 15.66
N ARG A 323 12.24 25.83 14.54
CA ARG A 323 13.60 26.34 14.31
C ARG A 323 13.65 27.86 14.12
N LYS A 324 12.63 28.46 13.48
CA LYS A 324 12.49 29.91 13.28
C LYS A 324 12.06 30.61 14.58
N ARG A 325 11.25 29.94 15.42
CA ARG A 325 10.91 30.39 16.77
C ARG A 325 12.14 30.38 17.69
N ARG A 326 12.99 29.34 17.60
CA ARG A 326 14.28 29.27 18.33
C ARG A 326 15.31 30.33 17.93
N ARG A 327 15.30 30.82 16.68
CA ARG A 327 16.22 31.88 16.22
C ARG A 327 15.81 33.30 16.59
N ARG A 328 14.53 33.53 16.95
CA ARG A 328 14.06 34.84 17.44
C ARG A 328 14.30 35.05 18.94
N ILE A 329 14.64 33.97 19.65
CA ILE A 329 14.97 34.01 21.08
C ILE A 329 16.49 33.97 21.16
N GLY A 330 17.10 35.13 20.92
CA GLY A 330 18.50 35.37 21.20
C GLY A 330 18.65 35.75 22.68
N ASP A 331 19.42 34.92 23.38
CA ASP A 331 20.18 35.14 24.61
C ASP A 331 19.50 35.92 25.75
N GLY A 332 19.15 35.20 26.83
CA GLY A 332 18.77 35.81 28.12
C GLY A 332 17.29 35.74 28.49
N ASP A 333 16.67 34.56 28.41
CA ASP A 333 15.68 34.07 29.39
C ASP A 333 15.15 32.70 28.95
N ASN A 334 15.24 31.71 29.83
CA ASN A 334 15.01 30.29 29.55
C ASN A 334 13.50 29.95 29.48
N PRO A 335 12.90 29.67 28.31
CA PRO A 335 11.46 29.46 28.19
C PRO A 335 11.12 27.97 27.99
N TYR A 336 11.74 27.08 28.76
CA TYR A 336 11.19 25.74 28.95
C TYR A 336 10.15 25.78 30.09
N ASN A 337 8.97 26.30 29.78
CA ASN A 337 7.74 25.85 30.42
C ASN A 337 6.72 25.58 29.31
N THR A 338 6.83 24.33 28.85
CA THR A 338 5.81 23.39 28.39
C THR A 338 4.35 23.83 28.57
N ILE A 339 3.56 23.52 27.53
CA ILE A 339 2.11 23.36 27.63
C ILE A 339 1.79 22.53 28.88
N ASP A 340 1.00 23.08 29.79
CA ASP A 340 0.63 22.43 31.04
C ASP A 340 -0.50 21.42 30.78
N PHE A 341 -0.12 20.18 30.44
CA PHE A 341 -1.05 19.05 30.25
C PHE A 341 -1.86 18.71 31.52
N ARG A 342 -1.51 19.28 32.69
CA ARG A 342 -2.27 19.14 33.95
C ARG A 342 -3.65 19.81 33.92
N SER A 343 -3.90 20.67 32.93
CA SER A 343 -5.16 21.43 32.82
C SER A 343 -6.21 20.79 31.91
N ILE A 344 -5.93 19.63 31.32
CA ILE A 344 -6.85 18.96 30.37
C ILE A 344 -7.53 17.75 31.07
N PRO A 345 -8.85 17.82 31.34
CA PRO A 345 -9.57 16.71 31.94
C PRO A 345 -9.48 15.45 31.07
N GLY A 346 -9.02 14.33 31.63
CA GLY A 346 -8.94 13.03 30.95
C GLY A 346 -7.63 12.72 30.24
N VAL A 347 -6.59 13.55 30.35
CA VAL A 347 -5.24 13.26 29.80
C VAL A 347 -4.38 12.54 30.84
N ALA A 348 -3.49 11.67 30.36
CA ALA A 348 -2.57 10.90 31.18
C ALA A 348 -1.63 11.77 32.01
N ARG A 349 -1.62 11.57 33.33
CA ARG A 349 -0.66 12.22 34.23
C ARG A 349 0.73 11.62 34.03
N GLU A 350 1.72 12.47 33.81
CA GLU A 350 3.13 12.09 33.88
C GLU A 350 3.59 12.03 35.34
N PHE A 351 4.38 11.00 35.66
CA PHE A 351 5.02 10.84 36.97
C PHE A 351 6.52 10.97 36.81
N ASP A 352 7.16 11.65 37.75
CA ASP A 352 8.61 11.69 37.81
C ASP A 352 9.16 10.32 38.22
N TYR A 353 10.27 9.90 37.62
CA TYR A 353 10.92 8.64 37.99
C TYR A 353 11.28 8.58 39.49
N MET A 354 11.73 9.68 40.09
CA MET A 354 12.06 9.79 41.51
C MET A 354 10.82 9.66 42.40
N GLU A 355 9.66 10.16 41.93
CA GLU A 355 8.38 9.98 42.61
C GLU A 355 7.99 8.48 42.63
N LEU A 356 8.05 7.82 41.47
CA LEU A 356 7.76 6.38 41.37
C LEU A 356 8.79 5.54 42.13
N ARG A 357 10.08 5.92 42.09
CA ARG A 357 11.14 5.26 42.85
C ARG A 357 10.91 5.39 44.34
N LYS A 358 10.47 6.55 44.84
CA LYS A 358 10.11 6.72 46.25
C LYS A 358 8.87 5.91 46.61
N GLY A 359 7.82 5.98 45.79
CA GLY A 359 6.55 5.29 46.03
C GLY A 359 6.66 3.76 46.01
N THR A 360 7.58 3.21 45.20
CA THR A 360 7.88 1.77 45.15
C THR A 360 8.94 1.32 46.17
N ASN A 361 9.41 2.20 47.05
CA ASN A 361 10.55 1.96 47.95
C ASN A 361 11.80 1.47 47.18
N ASN A 362 12.19 2.19 46.14
CA ASN A 362 13.27 1.86 45.23
C ASN A 362 13.07 0.51 44.50
N PHE A 363 11.84 0.24 44.05
CA PHE A 363 11.44 -1.01 43.40
C PHE A 363 11.73 -2.26 44.26
N ASP A 364 11.41 -2.17 45.56
CA ASP A 364 11.60 -3.26 46.52
C ASP A 364 10.78 -4.48 46.13
N LYS A 365 11.33 -5.68 46.32
CA LYS A 365 10.63 -6.95 46.11
C LYS A 365 9.36 -7.05 46.97
N ALA A 366 9.33 -6.43 48.15
CA ALA A 366 8.15 -6.38 49.00
C ALA A 366 6.96 -5.65 48.35
N MET A 367 7.23 -4.73 47.42
CA MET A 367 6.20 -3.99 46.68
C MET A 367 5.79 -4.68 45.38
N LYS A 368 6.35 -5.86 45.05
CA LYS A 368 6.04 -6.56 43.80
C LYS A 368 4.62 -7.12 43.81
N LEU A 369 3.85 -6.76 42.78
CA LEU A 369 2.51 -7.29 42.52
C LEU A 369 2.53 -8.49 41.57
N GLY A 370 3.49 -8.57 40.65
CA GLY A 370 3.60 -9.68 39.69
C GLY A 370 4.75 -9.53 38.68
N GLN A 371 5.03 -10.57 37.90
CA GLN A 371 6.05 -10.55 36.83
C GLN A 371 5.62 -11.43 35.66
N GLY A 372 5.84 -10.96 34.43
CA GLY A 372 5.61 -11.71 33.19
C GLY A 372 6.71 -11.46 32.17
N GLY A 373 6.55 -11.95 30.93
CA GLY A 373 7.58 -11.87 29.88
C GLY A 373 8.01 -10.45 29.46
N TYR A 374 7.25 -9.43 29.87
CA TYR A 374 7.47 -8.03 29.52
C TYR A 374 7.84 -7.15 30.73
N GLY A 375 8.26 -7.74 31.85
CA GLY A 375 8.75 -7.01 33.03
C GLY A 375 8.03 -7.31 34.35
N VAL A 376 8.33 -6.50 35.36
CA VAL A 376 7.86 -6.64 36.75
C VAL A 376 6.91 -5.50 37.08
N VAL A 377 5.83 -5.78 37.81
CA VAL A 377 4.86 -4.79 38.28
C VAL A 377 5.01 -4.63 39.80
N TYR A 378 5.09 -3.38 40.26
CA TYR A 378 5.22 -2.98 41.66
C TYR A 378 4.01 -2.14 42.08
N ARG A 379 3.63 -2.18 43.34
CA ARG A 379 2.73 -1.20 43.96
C ARG A 379 3.54 0.04 44.32
N ALA A 380 2.98 1.22 44.10
CA ALA A 380 3.56 2.47 44.56
C ALA A 380 2.48 3.35 45.19
N THR A 381 2.83 4.07 46.25
CA THR A 381 1.96 5.12 46.80
C THR A 381 2.52 6.47 46.37
N VAL A 382 1.73 7.26 45.65
CA VAL A 382 2.07 8.56 45.07
C VAL A 382 1.09 9.63 45.53
N VAL A 383 1.44 10.91 45.45
CA VAL A 383 0.53 11.99 45.87
C VAL A 383 -0.36 12.38 44.68
N GLY A 384 -1.67 12.24 44.83
CA GLY A 384 -2.71 12.64 43.89
C GLY A 384 -2.78 14.16 43.70
N GLU A 385 -3.49 14.62 42.65
CA GLU A 385 -3.64 16.05 42.34
C GLU A 385 -4.39 16.82 43.42
N ASP A 386 -5.22 16.14 44.21
CA ASP A 386 -5.93 16.67 45.37
C ASP A 386 -5.07 16.65 46.66
N GLY A 387 -3.79 16.31 46.55
CA GLY A 387 -2.84 16.21 47.66
C GLY A 387 -2.99 14.93 48.50
N ARG A 388 -3.88 14.00 48.13
CA ARG A 388 -4.08 12.74 48.86
C ARG A 388 -3.19 11.64 48.33
N SER A 389 -2.77 10.71 49.20
CA SER A 389 -2.02 9.54 48.76
C SER A 389 -2.91 8.58 47.94
N VAL A 390 -2.43 8.18 46.77
CA VAL A 390 -3.08 7.24 45.85
C VAL A 390 -2.15 6.08 45.58
N ASP A 391 -2.70 4.87 45.59
CA ASP A 391 -1.96 3.69 45.17
C ASP A 391 -2.05 3.49 43.66
N VAL A 392 -0.90 3.23 43.04
CA VAL A 392 -0.76 2.96 41.61
C VAL A 392 0.04 1.68 41.37
N ALA A 393 -0.21 1.04 40.24
CA ALA A 393 0.60 -0.08 39.76
C ALA A 393 1.67 0.44 38.80
N VAL A 394 2.94 0.19 39.11
CA VAL A 394 4.12 0.66 38.37
C VAL A 394 4.78 -0.52 37.67
N LYS A 395 4.76 -0.55 36.34
CA LYS A 395 5.42 -1.57 35.53
C LYS A 395 6.81 -1.12 35.13
N GLN A 396 7.81 -1.94 35.49
CA GLN A 396 9.20 -1.80 35.10
C GLN A 396 9.52 -2.80 33.97
N PHE A 397 9.94 -2.30 32.82
CA PHE A 397 10.29 -3.15 31.66
C PHE A 397 11.75 -3.60 31.73
N SER A 398 12.02 -4.88 31.47
CA SER A 398 13.37 -5.43 31.29
C SER A 398 13.69 -5.52 29.80
N SER A 399 14.76 -4.86 29.34
CA SER A 399 15.22 -4.96 27.95
C SER A 399 15.97 -6.29 27.72
N SER A 400 15.51 -7.14 26.81
CA SER A 400 16.34 -8.17 26.19
C SER A 400 16.75 -7.72 24.78
N SER A 401 18.04 -7.87 24.46
CA SER A 401 18.76 -7.55 23.21
C SER A 401 19.19 -6.10 22.96
N ALA A 402 20.44 -5.95 22.50
CA ALA A 402 21.32 -4.81 22.72
C ALA A 402 21.16 -3.67 21.70
N SER A 403 21.03 -2.44 22.21
CA SER A 403 21.96 -1.30 22.01
C SER A 403 21.26 0.07 22.16
N SER A 404 20.59 0.29 23.30
CA SER A 404 20.47 1.58 24.02
C SER A 404 19.71 1.31 25.32
N SER A 405 20.35 1.49 26.48
CA SER A 405 19.77 1.19 27.79
C SER A 405 18.79 2.29 28.24
N THR A 406 17.56 2.24 27.72
CA THR A 406 16.43 3.04 28.23
C THR A 406 15.48 2.12 28.99
N ALA A 407 15.51 2.17 30.33
CA ALA A 407 14.48 1.54 31.15
C ALA A 407 13.24 2.46 31.14
N SER A 408 12.11 1.98 30.62
CA SER A 408 10.83 2.68 30.72
C SER A 408 10.06 2.21 31.95
N VAL A 409 9.31 3.12 32.56
CA VAL A 409 8.42 2.82 33.69
C VAL A 409 7.05 3.43 33.39
N THR A 410 5.98 2.69 33.67
CA THR A 410 4.58 3.12 33.44
C THR A 410 3.74 2.90 34.70
N ALA A 411 3.02 3.93 35.16
CA ALA A 411 2.08 3.85 36.27
C ALA A 411 0.62 3.81 35.76
N ILE A 412 -0.24 3.02 36.42
CA ILE A 412 -1.68 2.90 36.13
C ILE A 412 -2.45 3.15 37.43
N SER A 413 -3.39 4.10 37.43
CA SER A 413 -4.29 4.36 38.57
C SER A 413 -5.58 3.53 38.47
N SER A 414 -6.15 3.14 39.62
CA SER A 414 -7.26 2.17 39.69
C SER A 414 -8.68 2.78 39.78
N SER A 415 -8.88 4.05 39.41
CA SER A 415 -10.22 4.66 39.43
C SER A 415 -10.85 4.74 38.03
N SER A 416 -11.82 3.84 37.77
CA SER A 416 -12.82 3.84 36.69
C SER A 416 -12.33 3.85 35.23
N SER A 417 -12.39 2.67 34.60
CA SER A 417 -12.61 2.39 33.16
C SER A 417 -11.79 3.09 32.07
N GLN A 418 -10.63 3.68 32.36
CA GLN A 418 -9.68 4.11 31.33
C GLN A 418 -8.25 3.69 31.64
N THR A 419 -7.63 2.97 30.71
CA THR A 419 -6.21 2.60 30.76
C THR A 419 -5.38 3.83 30.41
N VAL A 420 -4.84 4.49 31.43
CA VAL A 420 -3.96 5.64 31.27
C VAL A 420 -2.50 5.16 31.28
N LEU A 421 -1.82 5.26 30.13
CA LEU A 421 -0.40 4.93 29.99
C LEU A 421 0.45 6.17 30.25
N ALA A 422 1.16 6.21 31.37
CA ALA A 422 2.22 7.20 31.64
C ALA A 422 3.60 6.67 31.20
N ARG A 423 4.46 7.50 30.60
CA ARG A 423 5.84 7.13 30.23
C ARG A 423 6.81 8.02 30.97
N ALA A 424 7.59 7.46 31.90
CA ALA A 424 8.74 8.16 32.47
C ALA A 424 9.99 7.86 31.62
N ALA A 425 10.72 8.91 31.20
CA ALA A 425 12.03 8.80 30.57
C ALA A 425 13.13 9.11 31.60
N LYS A 426 14.22 8.34 31.58
CA LYS A 426 15.41 8.60 32.38
C LYS A 426 16.35 9.50 31.58
N GLU A 427 16.50 10.76 31.99
CA GLU A 427 17.58 11.62 31.52
C GLU A 427 18.82 11.38 32.41
N TRP A 428 20.01 11.27 31.81
CA TRP A 428 21.29 11.16 32.52
C TRP A 428 21.95 12.52 32.58
#